data_AF-A0A4P8XXP0-F1
#
_entry.id   AF-A0A4P8XXP0-F1
#
_cell.length_a   1.000
_cell.length_b   1.000
_cell.length_c   1.000
_cell.angle_alpha   90.00
_cell.angle_beta   90.00
_cell.angle_gamma   90.00
#
_symmetry.space_group_name_H-M   'P 1'
#
loop_
_entity.id
_entity.type
_entity.pdbx_description
1 polymer ?
#
loop_
_entity_poly.entity_id
_entity_poly.type
_entity_poly.pdbx_seq_one_letter_code
_entity_poly.pdbx_strand_id
1 'polypeptide(L)' 'MGAGIAVLTGLGAGAGIGVATSKASQSVARQPEADGKISKLLLLGSALAEATAIYGFVVGLLVILLF' A
#
# COMPACT_ATOMS: atom_id res chain seq x y z
N MET A 1 15.17 15.80 10.13
CA MET A 1 15.69 14.42 9.93
C MET A 1 14.61 13.37 10.22
N GLY A 2 13.99 13.36 11.40
CA GLY A 2 12.99 12.33 11.79
C GLY A 2 11.77 12.22 10.86
N ALA A 3 11.21 13.33 10.38
CA ALA A 3 10.08 13.29 9.46
C ALA A 3 10.40 12.63 8.11
N GLY A 4 11.61 12.85 7.58
CA GLY A 4 12.08 12.19 6.36
C GLY A 4 12.25 10.68 6.51
N ILE A 5 12.60 10.21 7.71
CA ILE A 5 12.70 8.77 8.02
C ILE A 5 11.29 8.17 8.16
N ALA A 6 10.36 8.88 8.81
CA ALA A 6 9.00 8.41 9.03
C ALA A 6 8.24 8.12 7.72
N VAL A 7 8.44 8.93 6.68
CA VAL A 7 7.78 8.72 5.38
C VAL A 7 8.35 7.55 4.55
N LEU A 8 9.49 6.98 4.93
CA LEU A 8 10.07 5.82 4.22
C LEU A 8 9.19 4.57 4.33
N THR A 9 8.25 4.51 5.28
CA THR A 9 7.26 3.43 5.34
C THR A 9 6.45 3.31 4.04
N GLY A 10 6.27 4.42 3.31
CA GLY A 10 5.61 4.46 2.01
C GLY A 10 6.30 3.61 0.94
N LEU A 11 7.63 3.39 1.03
CA LEU A 11 8.34 2.52 0.10
C LEU A 11 7.92 1.06 0.27
N GLY A 12 7.74 0.60 1.51
CA GLY A 12 7.28 -0.76 1.81
C GLY A 12 5.86 -1.00 1.31
N ALA A 13 4.95 -0.05 1.57
CA ALA A 13 3.58 -0.11 1.07
C ALA A 13 3.54 -0.11 -0.46
N GLY A 14 4.25 0.82 -1.12
CA GLY A 14 4.28 0.94 -2.57
C GLY A 14 4.84 -0.31 -3.26
N ALA A 15 5.94 -0.87 -2.75
CA ALA A 15 6.52 -2.10 -3.27
C ALA A 15 5.56 -3.30 -3.09
N GLY A 16 4.96 -3.43 -1.91
CA GLY A 16 4.00 -4.50 -1.62
C GLY A 16 2.77 -4.45 -2.52
N ILE A 17 2.19 -3.26 -2.69
CA ILE A 17 1.04 -3.03 -3.58
C ILE A 17 1.41 -3.31 -5.03
N GLY A 18 2.58 -2.84 -5.50
CA GLY A 18 3.03 -3.08 -6.87
C GLY A 18 3.12 -4.57 -7.21
N VAL A 19 3.71 -5.37 -6.30
CA VAL A 19 3.79 -6.82 -6.47
C VAL A 19 2.42 -7.47 -6.42
N ALA A 20 1.56 -7.08 -5.47
CA ALA A 20 0.20 -7.61 -5.33
C ALA A 20 -0.63 -7.34 -6.59
N THR A 21 -0.58 -6.12 -7.12
CA THR A 21 -1.29 -5.71 -8.34
C THR A 21 -0.80 -6.46 -9.57
N SER A 22 0.51 -6.66 -9.71
CA SER A 22 1.07 -7.45 -10.81
C SER A 22 0.56 -8.89 -10.79
N LYS A 23 0.51 -9.52 -9.60
CA LYS A 23 -0.03 -10.88 -9.45
C LYS A 23 -1.53 -10.94 -9.69
N ALA A 24 -2.28 -9.97 -9.18
CA ALA A 24 -3.72 -9.88 -9.39
C ALA A 24 -4.06 -9.75 -10.88
N SER A 25 -3.36 -8.87 -11.61
CA SER A 25 -3.53 -8.71 -13.07
C SER A 25 -3.26 -10.02 -13.83
N GLN A 26 -2.18 -10.73 -13.50
CA GLN A 26 -1.89 -12.04 -14.08
C GLN A 26 -2.97 -13.09 -13.74
N SER A 27 -3.51 -13.07 -12.52
CA SER A 27 -4.59 -13.97 -12.11
C SER A 27 -5.88 -13.67 -12.86
N VAL A 28 -6.24 -12.39 -13.05
CA VAL A 28 -7.42 -11.98 -13.85
C VAL A 28 -7.25 -12.38 -15.30
N ALA A 29 -6.07 -12.19 -15.90
CA ALA A 29 -5.80 -12.61 -17.27
C ALA A 29 -5.95 -14.13 -17.46
N ARG A 30 -5.63 -14.93 -16.44
CA ARG A 30 -5.80 -16.40 -16.46
C ARG A 30 -7.23 -16.84 -16.17
N GLN A 31 -7.96 -16.11 -15.35
CA GLN A 31 -9.33 -16.43 -14.94
C GLN A 31 -10.20 -15.15 -14.92
N PRO A 32 -10.69 -14.70 -16.09
CA PRO A 32 -11.47 -13.46 -16.19
C PRO A 32 -12.77 -13.49 -15.38
N GLU A 33 -13.38 -14.67 -15.26
CA GLU A 33 -14.61 -14.90 -14.51
C GLU A 33 -14.45 -14.63 -12.99
N ALA A 34 -13.21 -14.71 -12.49
CA ALA A 34 -12.89 -14.49 -11.09
C ALA A 34 -12.47 -13.03 -10.77
N ASP A 35 -12.48 -12.11 -11.75
CA ASP A 35 -12.01 -10.73 -11.60
C ASP A 35 -12.60 -10.03 -10.37
N GLY A 36 -13.92 -10.07 -10.21
CA GLY A 36 -14.59 -9.42 -9.08
C GLY A 36 -14.11 -9.92 -7.71
N LYS A 37 -13.70 -11.18 -7.58
CA LYS A 37 -13.14 -11.73 -6.34
C LYS A 37 -11.67 -11.34 -6.16
N ILE A 38 -10.88 -11.40 -7.23
CA ILE A 38 -9.46 -11.05 -7.22
C ILE A 38 -9.29 -9.56 -6.89
N SER A 39 -10.04 -8.69 -7.57
CA SER A 39 -10.01 -7.24 -7.38
C SER A 39 -10.44 -6.82 -5.97
N LYS A 40 -11.43 -7.51 -5.37
CA LYS A 40 -11.82 -7.29 -3.96
C LYS A 40 -10.69 -7.65 -2.98
N LEU A 41 -10.05 -8.79 -3.18
CA LEU A 41 -8.93 -9.22 -2.33
C LEU A 41 -7.71 -8.30 -2.50
N LEU A 42 -7.41 -7.88 -3.74
CA LEU A 42 -6.36 -6.91 -4.03
C LEU A 42 -6.65 -5.60 -3.30
N LEU A 43 -7.86 -5.04 -3.44
CA LEU A 43 -8.21 -3.76 -2.82
C LEU A 43 -8.11 -3.84 -1.30
N LEU A 44 -8.60 -4.92 -0.69
CA LEU A 44 -8.48 -5.12 0.76
C LEU A 44 -7.01 -5.18 1.20
N GLY A 45 -6.18 -5.98 0.50
CA GLY A 45 -4.75 -6.07 0.78
C GLY A 45 -4.01 -4.75 0.59
N SER A 46 -4.32 -4.03 -0.49
CA SER A 46 -3.75 -2.72 -0.79
C SER A 46 -4.13 -1.66 0.25
N ALA A 47 -5.38 -1.65 0.73
CA ALA A 47 -5.82 -0.75 1.79
C ALA A 47 -5.07 -1.00 3.10
N LEU A 48 -4.83 -2.27 3.45
CA LEU A 48 -4.04 -2.64 4.63
C LEU A 48 -2.57 -2.24 4.48
N ALA A 49 -1.99 -2.40 3.28
CA ALA A 49 -0.63 -1.95 3.00
C ALA A 49 -0.50 -0.42 3.06
N GLU A 50 -1.44 0.31 2.45
CA GLU A 50 -1.53 1.78 2.50
C GLU A 50 -1.63 2.32 3.93
N ALA A 51 -2.33 1.64 4.83
CA ALA A 51 -2.41 2.05 6.24
C ALA A 51 -1.01 2.23 6.87
N THR A 52 -0.03 1.41 6.50
CA THR A 52 1.34 1.53 7.01
C THR A 52 2.07 2.78 6.49
N ALA A 53 1.80 3.18 5.24
CA ALA A 53 2.30 4.44 4.66
C ALA A 53 1.64 5.65 5.35
N ILE A 54 0.33 5.59 5.56
CA ILE A 54 -0.43 6.63 6.25
C ILE A 54 0.10 6.84 7.68
N TYR A 55 0.39 5.77 8.43
CA TYR A 55 0.96 5.94 9.78
C TYR A 55 2.32 6.62 9.76
N GLY A 56 3.21 6.27 8.84
CA GLY A 56 4.50 6.96 8.70
C GLY A 56 4.37 8.41 8.26
N PHE A 57 3.41 8.71 7.38
CA PHE A 57 3.08 10.07 7.00
C PHE A 57 2.53 10.90 8.18
N VAL A 58 1.60 10.35 8.95
CA VAL A 58 1.04 11.00 10.15
C VAL A 58 2.15 11.26 11.16
N VAL A 59 3.04 10.30 11.43
CA VAL A 59 4.19 10.50 12.32
C VAL A 59 5.12 11.60 11.76
N GLY A 60 5.37 11.61 10.45
CA GLY A 60 6.16 12.66 9.81
C GLY A 60 5.55 14.04 9.98
N LEU A 61 4.23 14.18 9.83
CA LEU A 61 3.51 15.43 10.08
C LEU A 61 3.60 15.84 11.55
N LEU A 62 3.42 14.91 12.49
CA LEU A 62 3.55 15.21 13.92
C LEU A 62 4.95 15.72 14.26
N VAL A 63 5.99 15.14 13.65
CA VAL A 63 7.39 15.58 13.84
C VAL A 63 7.65 16.98 13.26
N ILE A 64 6.95 17.39 12.20
CA ILE A 64 7.12 18.72 11.60
C ILE A 64 6.28 19.79 12.30
N LEU A 65 5.07 19.43 12.76
CA LEU A 65 4.09 20.39 13.26
C LEU A 65 4.15 20.60 14.77
N LEU A 66 4.61 19.60 15.53
CA LEU A 66 4.63 19.65 17.00
C LEU A 66 6.04 19.79 17.60
N PHE A 67 7.09 19.64 16.79
CA PHE A 67 8.49 19.70 17.21
C PHE A 67 9.32 20.56 16.24
#